data_AF-A0A960CZL6-F1
#
_entry.id   AF-A0A960CZL6-F1
#
_cell.length_a   1.000
_cell.length_b   1.000
_cell.length_c   1.000
_cell.angle_alpha   90.00
_cell.angle_beta   90.00
_cell.angle_gamma   90.00
#
_symmetry.space_group_name_H-M   'P 1'
#
loop_
_entity.id
_entity.type
_entity.pdbx_description
1 polymer ?
#
loop_
_entity_poly.entity_id
_entity_poly.type
_entity_poly.pdbx_seq_one_letter_code
_entity_poly.pdbx_strand_id
1 'polypeptide(L)'
;MRLKQAGCSVAVLEARDRIGGRTFTEVRDDGGWIDRGGAWIGPGQDRIYALMDEFGVPSYKQYVDGDAMMYLDGKQYRYQGTIPLSMSPWAVANIGGVFLELTRMCKSIPVDAPWRAAKAHKWDRLSYAAWLHRNTLSKPAHELLESAVAGLYTSAASEVSLLFVLYQMASAGGP
;
A
#
# COMPACT_ATOMS: atom_id res chain seq x y z
N MET A 1 24.28 9.54 -8.11
CA MET A 1 24.50 10.11 -9.45
C MET A 1 23.98 9.14 -10.50
N ARG A 2 23.22 9.61 -11.50
CA ARG A 2 22.73 8.73 -12.59
C ARG A 2 23.87 8.48 -13.61
N LEU A 3 23.90 7.29 -14.22
CA LEU A 3 25.01 6.86 -15.09
C LEU A 3 25.33 7.84 -16.23
N LYS A 4 24.31 8.37 -16.92
CA LYS A 4 24.54 9.33 -18.01
C LYS A 4 25.14 10.66 -17.52
N GLN A 5 24.68 11.15 -16.36
CA GLN A 5 25.24 12.34 -15.71
C GLN A 5 26.69 12.12 -15.25
N ALA A 6 27.07 10.87 -14.99
CA ALA A 6 28.43 10.46 -14.66
C ALA A 6 29.38 10.36 -15.87
N GLY A 7 28.90 10.64 -17.09
CA GLY A 7 29.69 10.50 -18.31
C GLY A 7 29.79 9.06 -18.84
N CYS A 8 29.06 8.11 -18.26
CA CYS A 8 29.05 6.73 -18.77
C CYS A 8 28.30 6.64 -20.10
N SER A 9 28.75 5.72 -20.97
CA SER A 9 27.95 5.26 -22.11
C SER A 9 26.83 4.35 -21.61
N VAL A 10 25.59 4.60 -22.03
CA VAL A 10 24.38 3.90 -21.55
C VAL A 10 23.51 3.51 -22.74
N ALA A 11 23.05 2.24 -22.74
CA ALA A 11 21.99 1.77 -23.61
C ALA A 11 20.82 1.25 -22.74
N VAL A 12 19.59 1.54 -23.16
CA VAL A 12 18.36 1.02 -22.52
C VAL A 12 17.68 0.09 -23.52
N LEU A 13 17.48 -1.16 -23.13
CA LEU A 13 16.80 -2.17 -23.94
C LEU A 13 15.42 -2.42 -23.35
N GLU A 14 14.38 -2.02 -24.08
CA GLU A 14 12.97 -2.20 -23.69
C GLU A 14 12.34 -3.30 -24.55
N ALA A 15 11.57 -4.18 -23.92
CA ALA A 15 10.94 -5.32 -24.59
C ALA A 15 9.65 -4.92 -25.32
N ARG A 16 8.97 -3.87 -24.84
CA ARG A 16 7.77 -3.31 -25.47
C ARG A 16 8.12 -2.27 -26.52
N ASP A 17 7.08 -1.86 -27.24
CA ASP A 17 7.06 -0.71 -28.14
C ASP A 17 6.93 0.64 -27.41
N ARG A 18 6.93 0.63 -26.06
CA ARG A 18 6.81 1.81 -25.21
C ARG A 18 7.64 1.70 -23.94
N ILE A 19 8.02 2.85 -23.40
CA ILE A 19 8.61 2.96 -22.06
C ILE A 19 7.54 2.95 -20.94
N GLY A 20 7.99 2.94 -19.68
CA GLY A 20 7.15 3.09 -18.49
C GLY A 20 6.79 1.79 -17.77
N GLY A 21 6.75 0.65 -18.47
CA GLY A 21 6.48 -0.64 -17.86
C GLY A 21 5.11 -0.68 -17.16
N ARG A 22 5.11 -0.70 -15.82
CA ARG A 22 3.91 -0.70 -14.95
C ARG A 22 3.25 0.67 -14.78
N THR A 23 3.86 1.73 -15.29
CA THR A 23 3.18 3.01 -15.52
C THR A 23 2.85 3.13 -17.01
N PHE A 24 1.63 3.57 -17.30
CA PHE A 24 1.16 3.72 -18.68
C PHE A 24 0.04 4.74 -18.76
N THR A 25 0.35 5.91 -19.31
CA THR A 25 -0.60 6.99 -19.54
C THR A 25 -1.07 6.92 -20.99
N GLU A 26 -2.38 6.82 -21.19
CA GLU A 26 -3.02 6.92 -22.50
C GLU A 26 -3.62 8.31 -22.65
N VAL A 27 -3.28 8.99 -23.73
CA VAL A 27 -3.90 10.26 -24.13
C VAL A 27 -5.03 9.96 -25.10
N ARG A 28 -6.20 10.53 -24.83
CA ARG A 28 -7.43 10.37 -25.61
C ARG A 28 -7.54 11.47 -26.67
N ASP A 29 -8.42 11.26 -27.65
CA ASP A 29 -8.64 12.19 -28.77
C ASP A 29 -9.10 13.59 -28.33
N ASP A 30 -9.73 13.70 -27.16
CA ASP A 30 -10.16 14.97 -26.55
C ASP A 30 -9.05 15.69 -25.77
N GLY A 31 -7.83 15.14 -25.77
CA GLY A 31 -6.68 15.66 -25.03
C GLY A 31 -6.67 15.28 -23.54
N GLY A 32 -7.72 14.60 -23.04
CA GLY A 32 -7.71 14.00 -21.72
C GLY A 32 -6.73 12.83 -21.64
N TRP A 33 -6.33 12.45 -20.43
CA TRP A 33 -5.46 11.29 -20.23
C TRP A 33 -5.97 10.38 -19.12
N ILE A 34 -5.59 9.11 -19.20
CA ILE A 34 -5.91 8.09 -18.21
C ILE A 34 -4.64 7.28 -17.92
N ASP A 35 -4.29 7.17 -16.64
CA ASP A 35 -3.27 6.24 -16.19
C ASP A 35 -3.86 4.84 -16.06
N ARG A 36 -3.37 3.91 -16.87
CA ARG A 36 -3.74 2.48 -16.87
C ARG A 36 -2.84 1.63 -15.96
N GLY A 37 -1.99 2.28 -15.17
CA GLY A 37 -0.99 1.65 -14.30
C GLY A 37 -0.83 2.41 -12.99
N GLY A 38 0.39 2.43 -12.42
CA GLY A 38 0.67 3.23 -11.23
C GLY A 38 0.46 4.73 -11.48
N ALA A 39 -0.35 5.38 -10.63
CA ALA A 39 -0.74 6.78 -10.79
C ALA A 39 -0.62 7.62 -9.51
N TRP A 40 -0.53 6.99 -8.33
CA TRP A 40 -0.53 7.68 -7.05
C TRP A 40 0.88 7.92 -6.52
N ILE A 41 1.09 9.13 -6.02
CA ILE A 41 2.23 9.53 -5.20
C ILE A 41 1.71 10.18 -3.92
N GLY A 42 2.55 10.24 -2.88
CA GLY A 42 2.16 10.84 -1.61
C GLY A 42 3.35 11.26 -0.75
N PRO A 43 3.08 11.93 0.39
CA PRO A 43 4.11 12.39 1.33
C PRO A 43 5.11 11.28 1.71
N GLY A 44 6.40 11.62 1.79
CA GLY A 44 7.49 10.67 2.06
C GLY A 44 8.07 9.99 0.81
N GLN A 45 7.47 10.18 -0.37
CA GLN A 45 8.01 9.67 -1.65
C GLN A 45 8.94 10.69 -2.33
N ASP A 46 9.92 11.22 -1.60
CA ASP A 46 10.71 12.39 -2.02
C ASP A 46 11.50 12.18 -3.32
N ARG A 47 11.91 10.94 -3.61
CA ARG A 47 12.68 10.62 -4.81
C ARG A 47 11.88 10.78 -6.10
N ILE A 48 10.58 10.47 -6.10
CA ILE A 48 9.74 10.68 -7.29
C ILE A 48 9.38 12.15 -7.44
N TYR A 49 9.12 12.88 -6.35
CA TYR A 49 8.94 14.32 -6.40
C TYR A 49 10.15 15.05 -6.99
N ALA A 50 11.37 14.71 -6.56
CA ALA A 50 12.59 15.31 -7.12
C ALA A 50 12.76 15.04 -8.63
N LEU A 51 12.34 13.86 -9.10
CA LEU A 51 12.32 13.52 -10.53
C LEU A 51 11.27 14.35 -11.28
N MET A 52 10.07 14.48 -10.72
CA MET A 52 9.00 15.28 -11.30
C MET A 52 9.41 16.74 -11.43
N ASP A 53 10.03 17.31 -10.41
CA ASP A 53 10.55 18.68 -10.43
C ASP A 53 11.63 18.86 -11.51
N GLU A 54 12.56 17.90 -11.61
CA GLU A 54 13.63 17.92 -12.63
C GLU A 54 13.06 17.91 -14.06
N PHE A 55 11.95 17.21 -14.30
CA PHE A 55 11.33 17.09 -15.62
C PHE A 55 10.11 18.01 -15.82
N GLY A 56 9.79 18.87 -14.86
CA GLY A 56 8.65 19.79 -14.93
C GLY A 56 7.29 19.10 -14.98
N VAL A 57 7.14 17.95 -14.32
CA VAL A 57 5.89 17.18 -14.27
C VAL A 57 5.05 17.62 -13.07
N PRO A 58 3.88 18.26 -13.26
CA PRO A 58 3.05 18.67 -12.14
C PRO A 58 2.33 17.48 -11.50
N SER A 59 1.90 17.68 -10.25
CA SER A 59 0.96 16.79 -9.56
C SER A 59 -0.31 17.55 -9.21
N TYR A 60 -1.40 16.83 -8.97
CA TYR A 60 -2.64 17.38 -8.45
C TYR A 60 -3.16 16.48 -7.33
N LYS A 61 -3.99 17.05 -6.46
CA LYS A 61 -4.60 16.28 -5.36
C LYS A 61 -5.73 15.43 -5.91
N GLN A 62 -5.76 14.15 -5.51
CA GLN A 62 -6.93 13.33 -5.73
C GLN A 62 -8.14 13.98 -5.05
N TYR A 63 -9.25 14.06 -5.78
CA TYR A 63 -10.51 14.52 -5.23
C TYR A 63 -11.00 13.52 -4.16
N VAL A 64 -11.13 13.99 -2.93
CA VAL A 64 -11.53 13.20 -1.77
C VAL A 64 -12.62 13.88 -0.93
N ASP A 65 -13.26 14.93 -1.47
CA ASP A 65 -14.33 15.62 -0.75
C ASP A 65 -15.57 14.71 -0.66
N GLY A 66 -16.30 14.84 0.45
CA GLY A 66 -17.45 13.99 0.77
C GLY A 66 -17.05 12.78 1.62
N ASP A 67 -18.00 11.87 1.86
CA ASP A 67 -17.75 10.69 2.69
C ASP A 67 -17.12 9.56 1.88
N ALA A 68 -16.09 8.93 2.45
CA ALA A 68 -15.70 7.61 2.01
C ALA A 68 -16.82 6.61 2.32
N MET A 69 -16.94 5.57 1.49
CA MET A 69 -17.96 4.54 1.63
C MET A 69 -17.32 3.16 1.66
N MET A 70 -17.80 2.32 2.58
CA MET A 70 -17.38 0.95 2.70
C MET A 70 -18.59 0.03 2.82
N TYR A 71 -18.48 -1.16 2.24
CA TYR A 71 -19.49 -2.20 2.33
C TYR A 71 -18.90 -3.42 3.03
N LEU A 72 -19.35 -3.69 4.25
CA LEU A 72 -18.90 -4.84 5.07
C LEU A 72 -20.11 -5.61 5.57
N ASP A 73 -20.06 -6.94 5.49
CA ASP A 73 -21.11 -7.85 5.97
C ASP A 73 -22.53 -7.39 5.56
N GLY A 74 -22.71 -7.00 4.29
CA GLY A 74 -24.00 -6.59 3.75
C GLY A 74 -24.44 -5.15 4.11
N LYS A 75 -23.64 -4.41 4.87
CA LYS A 75 -23.97 -3.07 5.39
C LYS A 75 -23.06 -2.00 4.81
N GLN A 76 -23.65 -0.85 4.49
CA GLN A 76 -22.94 0.33 4.04
C GLN A 76 -22.56 1.23 5.21
N TYR A 77 -21.30 1.68 5.25
CA TYR A 77 -20.77 2.64 6.20
C TYR A 77 -20.23 3.85 5.44
N ARG A 78 -20.71 5.04 5.80
CA ARG A 78 -20.15 6.32 5.35
C ARG A 78 -19.28 6.90 6.45
N TYR A 79 -18.12 7.42 6.10
CA TYR A 79 -17.15 7.91 7.08
C TYR A 79 -16.19 8.96 6.52
N GLN A 80 -15.62 9.70 7.47
CA GLN A 80 -14.51 10.62 7.27
C GLN A 80 -13.26 10.02 7.93
N GLY A 81 -12.08 10.21 7.33
CA GLY A 81 -10.83 9.66 7.83
C GLY A 81 -10.59 8.19 7.45
N THR A 82 -9.96 7.42 8.33
CA THR A 82 -9.39 6.11 7.98
C THR A 82 -10.37 4.94 8.17
N ILE A 83 -11.22 4.98 9.20
CA ILE A 83 -12.15 3.89 9.53
C ILE A 83 -13.55 4.40 9.89
N PRO A 84 -14.62 3.64 9.62
CA PRO A 84 -15.98 4.04 9.99
C PRO A 84 -16.24 3.89 11.49
N LEU A 85 -16.24 5.00 12.22
CA LEU A 85 -16.56 5.05 13.65
C LEU A 85 -18.02 4.70 13.98
N SER A 86 -18.89 4.61 12.96
CA SER A 86 -20.28 4.15 13.06
C SER A 86 -20.41 2.62 13.19
N MET A 87 -19.31 1.87 13.04
CA MET A 87 -19.28 0.45 13.41
C MET A 87 -19.53 0.25 14.90
N SER A 88 -19.83 -0.99 15.33
CA SER A 88 -19.95 -1.30 16.75
C SER A 88 -18.68 -0.89 17.52
N PRO A 89 -18.79 -0.36 18.76
CA PRO A 89 -17.61 0.03 19.55
C PRO A 89 -16.61 -1.11 19.74
N TRP A 90 -17.10 -2.35 19.84
CA TRP A 90 -16.28 -3.56 19.88
C TRP A 90 -15.43 -3.75 18.62
N ALA A 91 -16.02 -3.56 17.43
CA ALA A 91 -15.29 -3.68 16.18
C ALA A 91 -14.21 -2.60 16.04
N VAL A 92 -14.55 -1.34 16.38
CA VAL A 92 -13.59 -0.23 16.37
C VAL A 92 -12.42 -0.49 17.32
N ALA A 93 -12.71 -0.95 18.55
CA ALA A 93 -11.69 -1.30 19.53
C ALA A 93 -10.80 -2.47 19.06
N ASN A 94 -11.38 -3.49 18.43
CA ASN A 94 -10.61 -4.62 17.91
C ASN A 94 -9.70 -4.21 16.74
N ILE A 95 -10.16 -3.35 15.82
CA ILE A 95 -9.32 -2.77 14.76
C ILE A 95 -8.15 -2.00 15.37
N GLY A 96 -8.43 -1.12 16.36
CA GLY A 96 -7.38 -0.37 17.05
C GLY A 96 -6.35 -1.27 17.74
N GLY A 97 -6.80 -2.36 18.37
CA GLY A 97 -5.91 -3.36 18.97
C GLY A 97 -5.02 -4.06 17.95
N VAL A 98 -5.57 -4.42 16.78
CA VAL A 98 -4.80 -5.02 15.68
C VAL A 98 -3.77 -4.05 15.12
N PHE A 99 -4.15 -2.79 14.84
CA PHE A 99 -3.21 -1.77 14.37
C PHE A 99 -2.11 -1.47 15.37
N LEU A 100 -2.42 -1.45 16.67
CA LEU A 100 -1.41 -1.30 17.70
C LEU A 100 -0.39 -2.44 17.68
N GLU A 101 -0.84 -3.68 17.51
CA GLU A 101 0.04 -4.84 17.42
C GLU A 101 0.86 -4.85 16.12
N LEU A 102 0.24 -4.58 14.97
CA LEU A 102 0.96 -4.43 13.70
C LEU A 102 2.01 -3.32 13.77
N THR A 103 1.69 -2.18 14.39
CA THR A 103 2.63 -1.08 14.59
C THR A 103 3.84 -1.52 15.41
N ARG A 104 3.64 -2.28 16.50
CA ARG A 104 4.74 -2.82 17.30
C ARG A 104 5.59 -3.81 16.51
N MET A 105 4.95 -4.68 15.72
CA MET A 105 5.64 -5.64 14.88
C MET A 105 6.48 -4.94 13.80
N CYS A 106 5.91 -3.94 13.11
CA CYS A 106 6.60 -3.14 12.09
C CYS A 106 7.86 -2.44 12.64
N LYS A 107 7.81 -1.90 13.87
CA LYS A 107 8.97 -1.26 14.53
C LYS A 107 10.16 -2.22 14.74
N SER A 108 9.95 -3.52 14.69
CA SER A 108 11.00 -4.53 14.84
C SER A 108 11.56 -5.05 13.51
N ILE A 109 11.07 -4.53 12.37
CA ILE A 109 11.54 -4.93 11.04
C ILE A 109 12.72 -4.06 10.61
N PRO A 110 13.92 -4.62 10.40
CA PRO A 110 14.99 -3.92 9.71
C PRO A 110 14.66 -3.80 8.22
N VAL A 111 14.28 -2.60 7.77
CA VAL A 111 13.77 -2.33 6.40
C VAL A 111 14.77 -2.75 5.31
N ASP A 112 16.08 -2.59 5.53
CA ASP A 112 17.09 -2.99 4.54
C ASP A 112 17.33 -4.51 4.47
N ALA A 113 16.88 -5.27 5.47
CA ALA A 113 17.12 -6.71 5.56
C ALA A 113 16.03 -7.42 6.39
N PRO A 114 14.74 -7.40 5.98
CA PRO A 114 13.61 -7.87 6.80
C PRO A 114 13.75 -9.33 7.26
N TRP A 115 14.45 -10.18 6.49
CA TRP A 115 14.77 -11.56 6.84
C TRP A 115 15.68 -11.70 8.09
N ARG A 116 16.31 -10.62 8.56
CA ARG A 116 17.09 -10.58 9.81
C ARG A 116 16.27 -10.19 11.05
N ALA A 117 14.98 -9.88 10.91
CA ALA A 117 14.14 -9.61 12.07
C ALA A 117 14.17 -10.79 13.06
N ALA A 118 14.12 -10.52 14.36
CA ALA A 118 14.24 -11.55 15.41
C ALA A 118 13.20 -12.70 15.26
N LYS A 119 12.03 -12.41 14.69
CA LYS A 119 10.94 -13.37 14.45
C LYS A 119 10.71 -13.64 12.96
N ALA A 120 11.64 -13.27 12.07
CA ALA A 120 11.49 -13.36 10.62
C ALA A 120 11.00 -14.75 10.16
N HIS A 121 11.69 -15.82 10.53
CA HIS A 121 11.30 -17.17 10.16
C HIS A 121 9.90 -17.58 10.67
N LYS A 122 9.47 -17.09 11.83
CA LYS A 122 8.11 -17.35 12.34
C LYS A 122 7.07 -16.58 11.53
N TRP A 123 7.32 -15.31 11.25
CA TRP A 123 6.39 -14.47 10.50
C TRP A 123 6.32 -14.83 9.02
N ASP A 124 7.42 -15.25 8.42
CA ASP A 124 7.46 -15.59 7.00
C ASP A 124 6.75 -16.93 6.68
N ARG A 125 6.60 -17.79 7.68
CA ARG A 125 5.84 -19.06 7.58
C ARG A 125 4.35 -18.90 7.84
N LEU A 126 3.90 -17.73 8.25
CA LEU A 126 2.49 -17.42 8.47
C LEU A 126 1.99 -16.58 7.30
N SER A 127 0.84 -16.91 6.75
CA SER A 127 0.12 -15.96 5.91
C SER A 127 -0.46 -14.84 6.78
N TYR A 128 -0.70 -13.68 6.17
CA TYR A 128 -1.38 -12.58 6.83
C TYR A 128 -2.80 -12.98 7.28
N ALA A 129 -3.54 -13.74 6.48
CA ALA A 129 -4.84 -14.29 6.86
C ALA A 129 -4.78 -15.18 8.11
N ALA A 130 -3.79 -16.08 8.18
CA ALA A 130 -3.63 -16.96 9.35
C ALA A 130 -3.29 -16.19 10.63
N TRP A 131 -2.58 -15.06 10.50
CA TRP A 131 -2.34 -14.15 11.62
C TRP A 131 -3.60 -13.39 12.00
N LEU A 132 -4.32 -12.81 11.04
CA LEU A 132 -5.58 -12.10 11.31
C LEU A 132 -6.59 -12.98 12.03
N HIS A 133 -6.82 -14.21 11.57
CA HIS A 133 -7.75 -15.15 12.20
C HIS A 133 -7.47 -15.36 13.70
N ARG A 134 -6.21 -15.22 14.13
CA ARG A 134 -5.80 -15.38 15.54
C ARG A 134 -5.86 -14.08 16.36
N ASN A 135 -5.93 -12.93 15.69
CA ASN A 135 -5.80 -11.61 16.33
C ASN A 135 -7.02 -10.70 16.13
N THR A 136 -8.00 -11.11 15.32
CA THR A 136 -9.29 -10.44 15.14
C THR A 136 -10.42 -11.25 15.76
N LEU A 137 -11.21 -10.63 16.62
CA LEU A 137 -12.39 -11.22 17.27
C LEU A 137 -13.71 -10.74 16.65
N SER A 138 -13.67 -9.66 15.88
CA SER A 138 -14.82 -9.07 15.19
C SER A 138 -14.79 -9.42 13.70
N LYS A 139 -15.88 -10.03 13.18
CA LYS A 139 -15.99 -10.37 11.75
C LYS A 139 -15.86 -9.14 10.84
N PRO A 140 -16.55 -8.01 11.08
CA PRO A 140 -16.33 -6.80 10.29
C PRO A 140 -14.90 -6.25 10.37
N ALA A 141 -14.21 -6.40 11.50
CA ALA A 141 -12.81 -5.99 11.62
C ALA A 141 -11.88 -6.88 10.77
N HIS A 142 -12.14 -8.19 10.77
CA HIS A 142 -11.42 -9.15 9.95
C HIS A 142 -11.57 -8.86 8.45
N GLU A 143 -12.82 -8.71 7.98
CA GLU A 143 -13.13 -8.42 6.57
C GLU A 143 -12.45 -7.13 6.10
N LEU A 144 -12.48 -6.09 6.93
CA LEU A 144 -11.81 -4.82 6.66
C LEU A 144 -10.29 -4.99 6.48
N LEU A 145 -9.64 -5.62 7.47
CA LEU A 145 -8.19 -5.76 7.52
C LEU A 145 -7.66 -6.70 6.42
N GLU A 146 -8.44 -7.72 6.06
CA GLU A 146 -8.15 -8.61 4.94
C GLU A 146 -8.27 -7.87 3.59
N SER A 147 -9.36 -7.11 3.41
CA SER A 147 -9.60 -6.33 2.18
C SER A 147 -8.52 -5.26 1.95
N ALA A 148 -7.98 -4.67 3.01
CA ALA A 148 -6.90 -3.69 2.90
C ALA A 148 -5.64 -4.28 2.25
N VAL A 149 -5.23 -5.48 2.64
CA VAL A 149 -4.07 -6.18 2.04
C VAL A 149 -4.38 -6.65 0.64
N ALA A 150 -5.59 -7.18 0.41
CA ALA A 150 -6.00 -7.61 -0.93
C ALA A 150 -6.02 -6.46 -1.93
N GLY A 151 -6.53 -5.30 -1.54
CA GLY A 151 -6.57 -4.10 -2.39
C GLY A 151 -5.20 -3.53 -2.70
N LEU A 152 -4.28 -3.52 -1.72
CA LEU A 152 -2.93 -2.95 -1.89
C LEU A 152 -1.97 -3.85 -2.66
N TYR A 153 -2.08 -5.18 -2.49
CA TYR A 153 -1.13 -6.14 -3.06
C TYR A 153 -1.73 -7.05 -4.12
N THR A 154 -3.00 -6.83 -4.50
CA THR A 154 -3.70 -7.56 -5.55
C THR A 154 -3.60 -9.08 -5.40
N SER A 155 -3.58 -9.57 -4.15
CA SER A 155 -3.36 -10.97 -3.77
C SER A 155 -4.22 -11.31 -2.55
N ALA A 156 -4.69 -12.55 -2.41
CA ALA A 156 -5.45 -12.92 -1.22
C ALA A 156 -4.56 -12.87 0.03
N ALA A 157 -5.11 -12.48 1.19
CA ALA A 157 -4.33 -12.44 2.44
C ALA A 157 -3.75 -13.81 2.84
N SER A 158 -4.34 -14.90 2.34
CA SER A 158 -3.87 -16.28 2.51
C SER A 158 -2.61 -16.61 1.70
N GLU A 159 -2.34 -15.85 0.64
CA GLU A 159 -1.21 -16.05 -0.28
C GLU A 159 0.01 -15.18 0.06
N VAL A 160 -0.16 -14.21 0.97
CA VAL A 160 0.87 -13.24 1.31
C VAL A 160 1.49 -13.57 2.67
N SER A 161 2.82 -13.66 2.71
CA SER A 161 3.61 -13.79 3.95
C SER A 161 3.35 -12.63 4.91
N LEU A 162 3.15 -12.91 6.19
CA LEU A 162 3.04 -11.88 7.23
C LEU A 162 4.33 -11.06 7.32
N LEU A 163 5.51 -11.68 7.18
CA LEU A 163 6.77 -10.94 7.19
C LEU A 163 6.82 -9.91 6.04
N PHE A 164 6.35 -10.30 4.85
CA PHE A 164 6.25 -9.40 3.71
C PHE A 164 5.33 -8.22 4.00
N VAL A 165 4.13 -8.46 4.55
CA VAL A 165 3.18 -7.38 4.91
C VAL A 165 3.80 -6.41 5.92
N LEU A 166 4.43 -6.93 6.99
CA LEU A 166 5.09 -6.11 8.00
C LEU A 166 6.24 -5.28 7.42
N TYR A 167 7.03 -5.87 6.52
CA TYR A 167 8.10 -5.18 5.81
C TYR A 167 7.56 -4.04 4.94
N GLN A 168 6.51 -4.29 4.17
CA GLN A 168 5.91 -3.28 3.31
C GLN A 168 5.32 -2.13 4.13
N MET A 169 4.59 -2.42 5.22
CA MET A 169 4.08 -1.40 6.14
C MET A 169 5.21 -0.60 6.79
N ALA A 170 6.24 -1.27 7.31
CA ALA A 170 7.40 -0.61 7.92
C ALA A 170 8.13 0.31 6.93
N SER A 171 8.24 -0.11 5.67
CA SER A 171 8.85 0.68 4.59
C SER A 171 8.00 1.88 4.18
N ALA A 172 6.68 1.83 4.41
CA ALA A 172 5.72 2.87 4.06
C ALA A 172 5.40 3.83 5.23
N GLY A 173 6.02 3.66 6.40
CA GLY A 173 5.83 4.53 7.57
C GLY A 173 4.89 3.99 8.64
N GLY A 174 4.33 2.78 8.46
CA GLY A 174 3.44 2.12 9.41
C GLY A 174 2.18 1.54 8.77
N PRO A 175 1.34 0.85 9.56
CA PRO A 175 0.00 0.43 9.15
C PRO A 175 -0.99 1.60 9.04
#